data_AF-A0A7W6MMC6-F1
#
_entry.id   AF-A0A7W6MMC6-F1
#
_cell.length_a   1.000
_cell.length_b   1.000
_cell.length_c   1.000
_cell.angle_alpha   90.00
_cell.angle_beta   90.00
_cell.angle_gamma   90.00
#
_symmetry.space_group_name_H-M   'P 1'
#
loop_
_entity.id
_entity.type
_entity.pdbx_description
1 polymer ?
#
loop_
_entity_poly.entity_id
_entity_poly.type
_entity_poly.pdbx_seq_one_letter_code
_entity_poly.pdbx_strand_id
1 'polypeptide(L)'
;MSVFPVLGFKRNDEHGIVTVAGLSMSLSEQWKGSEYLPSPILIQRGPSRDQTPVQAAIGGSSCMEYDVLTWRKVGFPAAPRARDLLVYSNTAGYQMDKNESEFHQLPLPPKIVLTQQGGRFLWRRDDR
;
A
#
# COMPACT_ATOMS: atom_id res chain seq x y z
N MET A 1 2.39 8.56 -5.35
CA MET A 1 1.80 7.22 -5.22
C MET A 1 2.60 6.49 -4.16
N SER A 2 1.96 5.62 -3.39
CA SER A 2 2.60 4.86 -2.32
C SER A 2 2.57 3.40 -2.71
N VAL A 3 3.68 2.70 -2.50
CA VAL A 3 3.84 1.30 -2.91
C VAL A 3 4.22 0.49 -1.67
N PHE A 4 3.39 -0.49 -1.34
CA PHE A 4 3.61 -1.32 -0.16
C PHE A 4 3.86 -2.77 -0.57
N PRO A 5 4.98 -3.37 -0.12
CA PRO A 5 5.15 -4.82 -0.18
C PRO A 5 4.07 -5.52 0.62
N VAL A 6 3.45 -6.53 0.04
CA VAL A 6 2.53 -7.43 0.75
C VAL A 6 3.35 -8.35 1.65
N LEU A 7 2.94 -8.45 2.91
CA LEU A 7 3.49 -9.38 3.90
C LEU A 7 2.73 -10.70 3.90
N GLY A 8 1.41 -10.65 3.71
CA GLY A 8 0.60 -11.85 3.60
C GLY A 8 -0.88 -11.57 3.37
N PHE A 9 -1.63 -12.66 3.25
CA PHE A 9 -3.09 -12.65 3.15
C PHE A 9 -3.64 -13.71 4.10
N LYS A 10 -4.59 -13.32 4.95
CA LYS A 10 -5.31 -14.25 5.83
C LYS A 10 -6.78 -14.26 5.43
N ARG A 11 -7.27 -15.43 5.05
CA ARG A 11 -8.70 -15.69 4.81
C ARG A 11 -9.41 -15.74 6.16
N ASN A 12 -10.53 -15.03 6.30
CA ASN A 12 -11.41 -15.15 7.48
C ASN A 12 -12.74 -15.79 7.09
N ASP A 13 -13.36 -15.30 6.02
CA ASP A 13 -14.65 -15.78 5.51
C ASP A 13 -14.78 -15.43 4.00
N GLU A 14 -15.90 -14.89 3.54
CA GLU A 14 -16.10 -14.38 2.18
C GLU A 14 -14.99 -13.41 1.74
N HIS A 15 -14.40 -12.69 2.69
CA HIS A 15 -13.25 -11.81 2.49
C HIS A 15 -12.02 -12.22 3.34
N GLY A 16 -10.86 -11.66 3.02
CA GLY A 16 -9.66 -11.73 3.84
C GLY A 16 -9.15 -10.38 4.34
N ILE A 17 -7.98 -10.43 4.97
CA ILE A 17 -7.16 -9.26 5.27
C ILE A 17 -5.79 -9.44 4.62
N VAL A 18 -5.35 -8.41 3.92
CA VAL A 18 -3.97 -8.29 3.41
C VAL A 18 -3.20 -7.48 4.43
N THR A 19 -2.01 -7.95 4.83
CA THR A 19 -1.07 -7.15 5.61
C THR A 19 0.04 -6.65 4.72
N VAL A 20 0.46 -5.40 4.90
CA VAL A 20 1.53 -4.79 4.10
C VAL A 20 2.66 -4.24 4.97
N ALA A 21 3.83 -4.08 4.38
CA ALA A 21 4.98 -3.44 5.00
C ALA A 21 4.82 -1.91 4.94
N GLY A 22 4.18 -1.35 5.96
CA GLY A 22 3.86 0.06 6.09
C GLY A 22 2.75 0.29 7.10
N LEU A 23 2.42 1.55 7.37
CA LEU A 23 1.41 1.93 8.35
C LEU A 23 0.29 2.72 7.65
N SER A 24 -0.88 2.81 8.27
CA SER A 24 -1.97 3.69 7.82
C SER A 24 -1.51 5.15 7.72
N MET A 25 -0.58 5.56 8.58
CA MET A 25 0.07 6.88 8.58
C MET A 25 1.03 7.10 7.40
N SER A 26 1.44 6.03 6.69
CA SER A 26 2.21 6.12 5.45
C SER A 26 1.35 6.53 4.24
N LEU A 27 0.07 6.86 4.46
CA LEU A 27 -0.86 7.38 3.46
C LEU A 27 -1.30 8.79 3.84
N SER A 28 -0.94 9.76 3.00
CA SER A 28 -1.18 11.19 3.26
C SER A 28 -2.65 11.59 3.32
N GLU A 29 -3.53 10.86 2.62
CA GLU A 29 -4.95 11.23 2.45
C GLU A 29 -5.88 10.57 3.49
N GLN A 30 -5.34 9.87 4.48
CA GLN A 30 -6.15 9.34 5.58
C GLN A 30 -6.29 10.36 6.71
N TRP A 31 -7.37 11.15 6.68
CA TRP A 31 -7.70 12.05 7.78
C TRP A 31 -8.64 11.36 8.78
N LYS A 32 -8.20 11.20 10.04
CA LYS A 32 -9.04 10.80 11.19
C LYS A 32 -10.03 9.65 10.90
N GLY A 33 -9.55 8.55 10.32
CA GLY A 33 -10.39 7.38 10.01
C GLY A 33 -11.20 7.49 8.71
N SER A 34 -10.94 8.50 7.87
CA SER A 34 -11.54 8.62 6.54
C SER A 34 -10.70 7.88 5.51
N GLU A 35 -11.34 7.13 4.62
CA GLU A 35 -10.70 6.39 3.53
C GLU A 35 -11.13 6.96 2.16
N TYR A 36 -10.45 8.02 1.70
CA TYR A 36 -10.75 8.68 0.40
C TYR A 36 -9.99 8.10 -0.80
N LEU A 37 -9.15 7.10 -0.57
CA LEU A 37 -8.25 6.57 -1.60
C LEU A 37 -9.00 5.70 -2.62
N PRO A 38 -8.63 5.77 -3.91
CA PRO A 38 -9.02 4.76 -4.88
C PRO A 38 -8.61 3.35 -4.40
N SER A 39 -9.30 2.33 -4.91
CA SER A 39 -8.90 0.95 -4.64
C SER A 39 -7.45 0.72 -5.09
N PRO A 40 -6.61 0.07 -4.28
CA PRO A 40 -5.21 -0.16 -4.62
C PRO A 40 -5.08 -1.13 -5.80
N ILE A 41 -4.03 -0.92 -6.60
CA ILE A 41 -3.67 -1.82 -7.70
C ILE A 41 -2.75 -2.91 -7.16
N LEU A 42 -3.10 -4.17 -7.40
CA LEU A 42 -2.24 -5.32 -7.11
C LEU A 42 -1.25 -5.56 -8.25
N ILE A 43 0.04 -5.49 -7.95
CA ILE A 43 1.11 -5.96 -8.82
C ILE A 43 1.53 -7.35 -8.36
N GLN A 44 1.09 -8.37 -9.09
CA GLN A 44 1.46 -9.76 -8.83
C GLN A 44 2.92 -9.98 -9.22
N ARG A 45 3.74 -10.50 -8.28
CA ARG A 45 5.14 -10.88 -8.53
C ARG A 45 5.32 -12.39 -8.41
N GLY A 46 6.40 -12.89 -9.01
CA GLY A 46 6.74 -14.31 -9.00
C GLY A 46 6.00 -15.13 -10.08
N PRO A 47 5.90 -16.46 -9.91
CA PRO A 47 5.30 -17.33 -10.91
C PRO A 47 3.81 -17.04 -11.10
N SER A 48 3.29 -17.44 -12.27
CA SER A 48 1.87 -17.40 -12.59
C SER A 48 1.05 -18.12 -11.52
N ARG A 49 -0.18 -17.67 -11.35
CA ARG A 49 -1.12 -18.20 -10.37
C ARG A 49 -2.54 -18.16 -10.90
N ASP A 50 -3.38 -19.00 -10.33
CA ASP A 50 -4.80 -18.99 -10.60
C ASP A 50 -5.41 -17.64 -10.22
N GLN A 51 -6.23 -17.12 -11.12
CA GLN A 51 -6.91 -15.83 -10.96
C GLN A 51 -8.28 -16.05 -10.33
N THR A 52 -8.28 -16.49 -9.08
CA THR A 52 -9.50 -16.67 -8.27
C THR A 52 -9.79 -15.38 -7.52
N PRO A 53 -10.82 -14.60 -7.90
CA PRO A 53 -11.06 -13.30 -7.30
C PRO A 53 -11.31 -13.39 -5.79
N VAL A 54 -10.80 -12.40 -5.06
CA VAL A 54 -11.01 -12.28 -3.62
C VAL A 54 -11.36 -10.85 -3.26
N GLN A 55 -12.02 -10.66 -2.12
CA GLN A 55 -12.16 -9.35 -1.50
C GLN A 55 -11.33 -9.29 -0.23
N ALA A 56 -10.74 -8.14 0.06
CA ALA A 56 -10.00 -7.96 1.31
C ALA A 56 -9.98 -6.51 1.80
N ALA A 57 -9.86 -6.36 3.12
CA ALA A 57 -9.37 -5.12 3.73
C ALA A 57 -7.82 -5.15 3.73
N ILE A 58 -7.19 -3.97 3.91
CA ILE A 58 -5.73 -3.84 3.94
C ILE A 58 -5.32 -3.27 5.30
N GLY A 59 -4.59 -4.07 6.08
CA GLY A 59 -3.96 -3.69 7.34
C GLY A 59 -2.48 -3.33 7.16
N GLY A 60 -2.00 -2.46 8.02
CA GLY A 60 -0.57 -2.14 8.15
C GLY A 60 0.18 -3.20 8.95
N SER A 61 1.41 -2.87 9.32
CA SER A 61 2.34 -3.78 10.01
C SER A 61 2.48 -3.53 11.52
N SER A 62 1.75 -2.58 12.12
CA SER A 62 1.76 -2.40 13.57
C SER A 62 0.77 -3.32 14.29
N CYS A 63 0.90 -3.39 15.61
CA CYS A 63 -0.02 -4.10 16.48
C CYS A 63 -1.30 -3.30 16.83
N MET A 64 -1.45 -2.08 16.31
CA MET A 64 -2.60 -1.24 16.62
C MET A 64 -3.82 -1.70 15.81
N GLU A 65 -4.96 -1.86 16.48
CA GLU A 65 -6.20 -2.29 15.84
C GLU A 65 -6.65 -1.35 14.71
N TYR A 66 -6.34 -0.06 14.84
CA TYR A 66 -6.70 0.97 13.86
C TYR A 66 -5.67 1.15 12.74
N ASP A 67 -4.62 0.32 12.67
CA ASP A 67 -3.63 0.37 11.59
C ASP A 67 -4.16 -0.29 10.32
N VAL A 68 -5.14 0.39 9.69
CA VAL A 68 -5.86 -0.09 8.53
C VAL A 68 -5.75 0.93 7.40
N LEU A 69 -5.10 0.53 6.31
CA LEU A 69 -4.93 1.34 5.10
C LEU A 69 -6.21 1.38 4.25
N THR A 70 -7.04 0.34 4.32
CA THR A 70 -8.31 0.25 3.58
C THR A 70 -9.27 -0.63 4.34
N TRP A 71 -10.36 -0.04 4.83
CA TRP A 71 -11.44 -0.71 5.54
C TRP A 71 -12.40 -1.40 4.59
N ARG A 72 -12.63 -0.80 3.43
CA ARG A 72 -13.45 -1.37 2.35
C ARG A 72 -12.91 -2.73 1.93
N LYS A 73 -13.83 -3.62 1.54
CA LYS A 73 -13.51 -4.95 1.01
C LYS A 73 -13.28 -4.83 -0.48
N VAL A 74 -12.08 -4.41 -0.86
CA VAL A 74 -11.73 -4.16 -2.26
C VAL A 74 -11.44 -5.48 -2.97
N GLY A 75 -11.82 -5.56 -4.24
CA GLY A 75 -11.63 -6.75 -5.07
C GLY A 75 -10.22 -6.86 -5.63
N PHE A 76 -9.69 -8.08 -5.66
CA PHE A 76 -8.44 -8.45 -6.31
C PHE A 76 -8.65 -9.64 -7.24
N PRO A 77 -7.91 -9.73 -8.35
CA PRO A 77 -8.05 -10.85 -9.30
C PRO A 77 -7.54 -12.19 -8.74
N ALA A 78 -6.66 -12.15 -7.73
CA ALA A 78 -6.18 -13.30 -6.97
C ALA A 78 -5.83 -12.87 -5.55
N ALA A 79 -5.74 -13.83 -4.61
CA ALA A 79 -5.22 -13.55 -3.27
C ALA A 79 -3.80 -12.93 -3.36
N PRO A 80 -3.59 -11.72 -2.80
CA PRO A 80 -2.24 -11.15 -2.70
C PRO A 80 -1.33 -12.08 -1.91
N ARG A 81 -0.09 -12.24 -2.36
CA ARG A 81 0.93 -13.10 -1.73
C ARG A 81 2.04 -12.24 -1.15
N ALA A 82 2.76 -12.80 -0.18
CA ALA A 82 3.99 -12.20 0.29
C ALA A 82 4.89 -11.83 -0.89
N ARG A 83 5.46 -10.63 -0.84
CA ARG A 83 6.23 -10.01 -1.91
C ARG A 83 5.42 -9.53 -3.11
N ASP A 84 4.09 -9.62 -3.20
CA ASP A 84 3.37 -8.76 -4.16
C ASP A 84 3.52 -7.28 -3.77
N LEU A 85 3.08 -6.37 -4.64
CA LEU A 85 3.00 -4.94 -4.29
C LEU A 85 1.55 -4.47 -4.37
N LEU A 86 1.14 -3.65 -3.40
CA LEU A 86 -0.06 -2.84 -3.49
C LEU A 86 0.33 -1.39 -3.80
N VAL A 87 -0.25 -0.83 -4.86
CA VAL A 87 0.01 0.54 -5.32
C VAL A 87 -1.21 1.40 -5.06
N TYR A 88 -1.05 2.39 -4.19
CA TYR A 88 -2.04 3.44 -3.94
C TYR A 88 -1.70 4.67 -4.79
N SER A 89 -2.58 4.98 -5.73
CA SER A 89 -2.48 6.19 -6.56
C SER A 89 -2.81 7.45 -5.77
N ASN A 90 -2.34 8.60 -6.25
CA ASN A 90 -2.70 9.93 -5.73
C ASN A 90 -2.40 10.17 -4.23
N THR A 91 -1.34 9.57 -3.71
CA THR A 91 -0.91 9.72 -2.30
C THR A 91 0.28 10.67 -2.10
N ALA A 92 0.74 11.39 -3.14
CA ALA A 92 1.84 12.35 -3.01
C ALA A 92 1.35 13.76 -2.62
N GLY A 93 0.16 13.84 -2.02
CA GLY A 93 -0.55 15.08 -1.71
C GLY A 93 -0.08 15.75 -0.41
N TYR A 94 -0.78 16.82 -0.04
CA TYR A 94 -0.39 17.90 0.89
C TYR A 94 -0.06 17.51 2.35
N GLN A 95 -0.05 16.22 2.68
CA GLN A 95 0.14 15.73 4.05
C GLN A 95 1.16 14.60 4.18
N MET A 96 1.86 14.24 3.11
CA MET A 96 2.85 13.16 3.12
C MET A 96 3.94 13.42 4.17
N ASP A 97 4.59 14.57 4.10
CA ASP A 97 5.64 14.94 5.07
C ASP A 97 5.10 15.32 6.47
N LYS A 98 3.77 15.37 6.67
CA LYS A 98 3.14 15.69 7.97
C LYS A 98 2.78 14.45 8.78
N ASN A 99 2.26 13.43 8.12
CA ASN A 99 1.72 12.24 8.78
C ASN A 99 2.76 11.12 8.87
N GLU A 100 3.73 11.09 7.95
CA GLU A 100 4.82 10.13 8.00
C GLU A 100 5.70 10.38 9.23
N SER A 101 5.96 9.31 9.96
CA SER A 101 6.79 9.33 11.16
C SER A 101 7.54 8.02 11.27
N GLU A 102 8.67 8.03 11.99
CA GLU A 102 9.45 6.83 12.33
C GLU A 102 8.81 6.04 13.47
N PHE A 103 7.47 5.96 13.49
CA PHE A 103 6.75 5.20 14.48
C PHE A 103 7.21 3.73 14.48
N HIS A 104 7.38 3.15 15.67
CA HIS A 104 7.99 1.84 15.87
C HIS A 104 9.42 1.68 15.33
N GLN A 105 10.20 2.76 15.23
CA GLN A 105 11.58 2.75 14.71
C GLN A 105 11.65 2.20 13.27
N LEU A 106 10.54 2.24 12.53
CA LEU A 106 10.53 1.94 11.12
C LEU A 106 11.10 3.15 10.37
N PRO A 107 12.01 2.94 9.40
CA PRO A 107 12.51 4.04 8.60
C PRO A 107 11.36 4.70 7.84
N LEU A 108 11.47 6.01 7.63
CA LEU A 108 10.56 6.69 6.71
C LEU A 108 10.60 6.00 5.33
N PRO A 109 9.44 5.82 4.68
CA PRO A 109 9.40 5.27 3.33
C PRO A 109 10.30 6.10 2.40
N PRO A 110 11.19 5.47 1.61
CA PRO A 110 12.04 6.21 0.69
C PRO A 110 11.19 6.88 -0.38
N LYS A 111 11.43 8.17 -0.60
CA LYS A 111 10.78 8.94 -1.66
C LYS A 111 11.49 8.70 -2.99
N ILE A 112 10.71 8.49 -4.05
CA ILE A 112 11.23 8.28 -5.41
C ILE A 112 10.74 9.40 -6.31
N VAL A 113 11.68 10.08 -6.98
CA VAL A 113 11.37 11.06 -8.02
C VAL A 113 11.36 10.35 -9.36
N LEU A 114 10.25 10.47 -10.08
CA LEU A 114 10.10 10.00 -11.47
C LEU A 114 10.08 11.20 -12.40
N THR A 115 10.96 11.23 -13.40
CA THR A 115 11.00 12.27 -14.44
C THR A 115 10.87 11.63 -15.81
N GLN A 116 10.42 12.42 -16.80
CA GLN A 116 10.34 11.99 -18.19
C GLN A 116 11.32 12.79 -19.03
N GLN A 117 12.20 12.11 -19.76
CA GLN A 117 13.17 12.72 -20.67
C GLN A 117 13.23 11.91 -21.97
N GLY A 118 13.01 12.57 -23.12
CA GLY A 118 13.07 11.93 -24.44
C GLY A 118 12.14 10.71 -24.58
N GLY A 119 10.93 10.77 -23.99
CA GLY A 119 9.96 9.66 -24.02
C GLY A 119 10.27 8.50 -23.07
N ARG A 120 11.36 8.57 -22.29
CA ARG A 120 11.73 7.56 -21.29
C ARG A 120 11.46 8.07 -19.89
N PHE A 121 11.10 7.15 -18.99
CA PHE A 121 11.04 7.43 -17.56
C PHE A 121 12.41 7.20 -16.92
N LEU A 122 12.89 8.20 -16.18
CA LEU A 122 14.05 8.12 -15.32
C LEU A 122 13.59 8.21 -13.87
N TRP A 123 14.24 7.48 -12.98
CA TRP A 123 13.90 7.50 -11.57
C TRP A 123 15.16 7.66 -10.71
N ARG A 124 15.00 8.29 -9.55
CA ARG A 124 16.03 8.40 -8.51
C ARG A 124 15.40 8.42 -7.13
N ARG A 125 16.16 8.04 -6.10
CA ARG A 125 15.77 8.32 -4.72
C ARG A 125 15.85 9.82 -4.45
N ASP A 126 14.95 10.31 -3.62
CA ASP A 126 15.04 11.64 -3.05
C ASP A 126 15.79 11.56 -1.72
N ASP A 127 17.09 11.81 -1.77
CA ASP A 127 17.99 11.77 -0.60
C ASP A 127 18.15 13.17 0.05
N ARG A 128 17.17 14.06 -0.17
CA ARG A 128 17.13 15.39 0.44
C ARG A 128 16.66 15.35 1.88
#